data_AF-A0A673TT73-F1
#
_entry.id   AF-A0A673TT73-F1
#
_cell.length_a   1.000
_cell.length_b   1.000
_cell.length_c   1.000
_cell.angle_alpha   90.00
_cell.angle_beta   90.00
_cell.angle_gamma   90.00
#
_symmetry.space_group_name_H-M   'P 1'
#
loop_
_entity.id
_entity.type
_entity.pdbx_description
1 polymer ?
#
loop_
_entity_poly.entity_id
_entity_poly.type
_entity_poly.pdbx_seq_one_letter_code
_entity_poly.pdbx_strand_id
1 'polypeptide(L)'
;MKLFVDTDADTRLSRRVLRDISERGRDLEQILSQYITFVKPAFEEFCLPTKKYADVIIPRGADNLVAINLIVQHIQDILNGGLSKRQTNGYLNGYIPSRKRQPSESSSRPH
;
A
#
# COMPACT_ATOMS: atom_id res chain seq x y z
N MET A 1 -10.10 -1.45 -6.18
CA MET A 1 -9.16 -1.05 -5.11
C MET A 1 -9.33 0.43 -4.85
N LYS A 2 -9.57 0.82 -3.60
CA LYS A 2 -9.82 2.19 -3.12
C LYS A 2 -8.66 2.59 -2.22
N LEU A 3 -8.04 3.72 -2.50
CA LEU A 3 -6.86 4.20 -1.77
C LEU A 3 -7.19 5.50 -1.02
N PHE A 4 -6.69 5.66 0.20
CA PHE A 4 -6.76 6.93 0.93
C PHE A 4 -5.35 7.37 1.34
N VAL A 5 -4.94 8.56 0.91
CA VAL A 5 -3.64 9.13 1.28
C VAL A 5 -3.77 9.90 2.57
N ASP A 6 -3.06 9.44 3.60
CA ASP A 6 -3.15 9.98 4.96
C ASP A 6 -1.90 10.80 5.30
N THR A 7 -2.12 12.02 5.76
CA THR A 7 -1.08 12.96 6.15
C THR A 7 -1.66 13.93 7.16
N ASP A 8 -0.87 14.32 8.14
CA ASP A 8 -1.29 15.21 9.22
C ASP A 8 -1.76 16.58 8.68
N ALA A 9 -2.70 17.18 9.40
CA ALA A 9 -3.39 18.39 8.96
C ALA A 9 -2.45 19.60 8.84
N ASP A 10 -1.49 19.72 9.74
CA ASP A 10 -0.44 20.75 9.75
C ASP A 10 0.51 20.61 8.55
N THR A 11 0.94 19.39 8.24
CA THR A 11 1.78 19.07 7.10
C THR A 11 1.06 19.39 5.79
N ARG A 12 -0.23 19.02 5.69
CA ARG A 12 -1.09 19.38 4.55
C ARG A 12 -1.29 20.89 4.44
N LEU A 13 -1.49 21.60 5.54
CA LEU A 13 -1.63 23.05 5.57
C LEU A 13 -0.35 23.74 5.10
N SER A 14 0.82 23.33 5.61
CA SER A 14 2.12 23.86 5.20
C SER A 14 2.33 23.71 3.68
N ARG A 15 2.10 22.51 3.14
CA ARG A 15 2.15 22.26 1.69
C ARG A 15 1.17 23.12 0.90
N ARG A 16 -0.05 23.30 1.42
CA ARG A 16 -1.06 24.15 0.80
C ARG A 16 -0.65 25.62 0.76
N VAL A 17 -0.12 26.16 1.85
CA VAL A 17 0.31 27.56 1.92
C VAL A 17 1.40 27.83 0.89
N LEU A 18 2.45 26.99 0.88
CA LEU A 18 3.54 27.14 -0.08
C LEU A 18 3.03 27.13 -1.53
N ARG A 19 2.19 26.14 -1.88
CA ARG A 19 1.61 25.99 -3.22
C ARG A 19 0.70 27.18 -3.60
N ASP A 20 -0.19 27.59 -2.71
CA ASP A 20 -1.17 28.63 -3.04
C ASP A 20 -0.51 30.02 -3.15
N ILE A 21 0.61 30.27 -2.47
CA ILE A 21 1.44 31.47 -2.68
C ILE A 21 2.21 31.37 -3.99
N SER A 22 2.97 30.29 -4.20
CA SER A 22 3.91 30.19 -5.33
C SER A 22 3.24 30.00 -6.69
N GLU A 23 2.16 29.22 -6.77
CA GLU A 23 1.53 28.84 -8.04
C GLU A 23 0.26 29.63 -8.33
N ARG A 24 -0.38 30.20 -7.30
CA ARG A 24 -1.70 30.86 -7.42
C ARG A 24 -1.70 32.34 -7.02
N GLY A 25 -0.57 32.86 -6.51
CA GLY A 25 -0.43 34.26 -6.14
C GLY A 25 -1.38 34.73 -5.04
N ARG A 26 -1.76 33.84 -4.11
CA ARG A 26 -2.72 34.16 -3.05
C ARG A 26 -2.02 34.68 -1.80
N ASP A 27 -2.70 35.58 -1.09
CA ASP A 27 -2.21 36.13 0.17
C ASP A 27 -2.32 35.11 1.32
N LEU A 28 -1.38 35.18 2.27
CA LEU A 28 -1.29 34.25 3.40
C LEU A 28 -2.54 34.32 4.28
N GLU A 29 -3.03 35.52 4.60
CA GLU A 29 -4.20 35.68 5.48
C GLU A 29 -5.45 35.09 4.82
N GLN A 30 -5.61 35.32 3.52
CA GLN A 30 -6.71 34.73 2.75
C GLN A 30 -6.65 33.19 2.72
N ILE A 31 -5.47 32.61 2.56
CA ILE A 31 -5.29 31.15 2.57
C ILE A 31 -5.68 30.56 3.94
N LEU A 32 -5.18 31.17 5.03
CA LEU A 32 -5.46 30.70 6.39
C LEU A 32 -6.93 30.88 6.76
N SER A 33 -7.53 32.03 6.42
CA SER A 33 -8.96 32.29 6.63
C SER A 33 -9.81 31.27 5.89
N GLN A 34 -9.51 30.97 4.62
CA GLN A 34 -10.22 29.95 3.85
C GLN A 34 -10.02 28.53 4.44
N TYR A 35 -8.80 28.23 4.93
CA TYR A 35 -8.51 26.94 5.53
C TYR A 35 -9.36 26.69 6.78
N ILE A 36 -9.39 27.65 7.70
CA ILE A 36 -10.13 27.53 8.96
C ILE A 36 -11.63 27.57 8.72
N THR A 37 -12.12 28.48 7.87
CA THR A 37 -13.56 28.69 7.67
C THR A 37 -14.21 27.55 6.89
N PHE A 38 -13.51 27.00 5.88
CA PHE A 38 -14.14 26.08 4.94
C PHE A 38 -13.43 24.73 4.85
N VAL A 39 -12.11 24.71 4.68
CA VAL A 39 -11.45 23.47 4.26
C VAL A 39 -11.25 22.49 5.41
N LYS A 40 -10.90 22.98 6.61
CA LYS A 40 -10.77 22.11 7.79
C LYS A 40 -12.14 21.52 8.19
N PRO A 41 -13.22 22.31 8.37
CA PRO A 41 -14.54 21.76 8.67
C PRO A 41 -15.02 20.77 7.61
N ALA A 42 -14.92 21.12 6.33
CA ALA A 42 -15.34 20.21 5.25
C ALA A 42 -14.51 18.93 5.19
N PHE A 43 -13.21 18.99 5.50
CA PHE A 43 -12.39 17.79 5.59
C PHE A 43 -12.85 16.88 6.74
N GLU A 44 -13.11 17.45 7.91
CA GLU A 44 -13.52 16.70 9.10
C GLU A 44 -14.93 16.10 8.94
N GLU A 45 -15.84 16.84 8.30
CA GLU A 45 -17.23 16.44 8.10
C GLU A 45 -17.42 15.47 6.93
N PHE A 46 -16.74 15.70 5.81
CA PHE A 46 -17.02 14.96 4.57
C PHE A 46 -15.89 14.03 4.16
N CYS A 47 -14.62 14.45 4.23
CA CYS A 47 -13.50 13.65 3.73
C CYS A 47 -13.01 12.60 4.74
N LEU A 48 -12.85 12.97 6.01
CA LEU A 48 -12.32 12.09 7.04
C LEU A 48 -13.21 10.84 7.25
N PRO A 49 -14.56 10.94 7.26
CA PRO A 49 -15.41 9.77 7.38
C PRO A 49 -15.29 8.79 6.21
N THR A 50 -14.79 9.21 5.03
CA THR A 50 -14.60 8.29 3.91
C THR A 50 -13.36 7.41 4.06
N LYS A 51 -12.45 7.74 4.98
CA LYS A 51 -11.22 6.97 5.24
C LYS A 51 -11.52 5.51 5.57
N LYS A 52 -12.63 5.23 6.27
CA LYS A 52 -13.05 3.87 6.64
C LYS A 52 -13.46 2.99 5.44
N TYR A 53 -13.74 3.60 4.30
CA TYR A 53 -14.08 2.87 3.08
C TYR A 53 -12.86 2.55 2.22
N ALA A 54 -11.65 2.93 2.62
CA ALA A 54 -10.44 2.64 1.87
C ALA A 54 -10.03 1.16 2.03
N ASP A 55 -9.60 0.55 0.93
CA ASP A 55 -9.00 -0.80 0.97
C ASP A 55 -7.55 -0.71 1.47
N VAL A 56 -6.85 0.40 1.17
CA VAL A 56 -5.46 0.66 1.60
C VAL A 56 -5.31 2.14 2.00
N ILE A 57 -4.62 2.38 3.12
CA ILE A 57 -4.23 3.71 3.58
C ILE A 57 -2.73 3.92 3.30
N ILE A 58 -2.37 5.00 2.61
CA ILE A 58 -0.98 5.33 2.26
C ILE A 58 -0.52 6.51 3.12
N PRO A 59 0.38 6.30 4.12
CA PRO A 59 0.93 7.39 4.90
C PRO A 59 1.98 8.16 4.09
N ARG A 60 2.20 9.44 4.43
CA ARG A 60 3.23 10.34 3.86
C ARG A 60 3.10 10.65 2.36
N GLY A 61 2.06 10.13 1.69
CA GLY A 61 1.76 10.43 0.29
C GLY A 61 2.95 10.17 -0.65
N ALA A 62 3.35 11.20 -1.39
CA ALA A 62 4.39 11.11 -2.42
C ALA A 62 5.76 10.66 -1.90
N ASP A 63 6.05 10.89 -0.61
CA ASP A 63 7.33 10.52 0.00
C ASP A 63 7.40 9.00 0.29
N ASN A 64 6.29 8.29 0.17
CA ASN A 64 6.22 6.84 0.41
C ASN A 64 6.46 6.06 -0.88
N LEU A 65 7.71 6.06 -1.34
CA LEU A 65 8.13 5.34 -2.56
C LEU A 65 7.80 3.84 -2.50
N VAL A 66 7.84 3.24 -1.31
CA VAL A 66 7.48 1.83 -1.12
C VAL A 66 6.02 1.58 -1.48
N ALA A 67 5.10 2.40 -0.95
CA ALA A 67 3.68 2.29 -1.29
C ALA A 67 3.42 2.56 -2.78
N ILE A 68 4.08 3.58 -3.35
CA ILE A 68 3.96 3.90 -4.77
C ILE A 68 4.39 2.71 -5.63
N ASN A 69 5.56 2.12 -5.34
CA ASN A 69 6.07 0.98 -6.09
C ASN A 69 5.16 -0.25 -6.00
N LEU A 70 4.52 -0.49 -4.85
CA LEU A 70 3.53 -1.55 -4.71
C LEU A 70 2.32 -1.33 -5.62
N ILE A 71 1.81 -0.10 -5.72
CA ILE A 71 0.70 0.25 -6.62
C ILE A 71 1.13 0.13 -8.09
N VAL A 72 2.32 0.64 -8.45
CA VAL A 72 2.86 0.53 -9.81
C VAL A 72 2.99 -0.93 -10.22
N GLN A 73 3.60 -1.77 -9.37
CA GLN A 73 3.74 -3.20 -9.63
C GLN A 73 2.36 -3.87 -9.79
N HIS A 74 1.40 -3.54 -8.93
CA HIS A 74 0.05 -4.11 -9.02
C HIS A 74 -0.65 -3.72 -10.33
N ILE A 75 -0.53 -2.47 -10.77
CA ILE A 75 -1.04 -2.02 -12.07
C ILE A 75 -0.36 -2.79 -13.20
N GLN A 76 0.96 -2.95 -13.14
CA GLN A 76 1.73 -3.66 -14.16
C GLN A 76 1.36 -5.13 -14.24
N ASP A 77 1.11 -5.78 -13.11
CA ASP A 77 0.61 -7.15 -13.05
C ASP A 77 -0.77 -7.28 -13.70
N ILE A 78 -1.68 -6.31 -13.47
CA ILE A 78 -3.00 -6.28 -14.11
C ILE A 78 -2.86 -6.12 -15.63
N LEU A 79 -2.04 -5.18 -16.09
CA LEU A 79 -1.81 -4.94 -17.52
C LEU A 79 -1.19 -6.16 -18.22
N ASN A 80 -0.34 -6.90 -17.51
CA ASN A 80 0.28 -8.14 -18.01
C ASN A 80 -0.64 -9.38 -17.92
N GLY A 81 -1.92 -9.21 -17.57
CA GLY A 81 -2.91 -10.29 -17.53
C GLY A 81 -3.02 -11.02 -16.19
N GLY A 82 -2.72 -10.33 -15.09
CA GLY A 82 -2.92 -10.69 -13.67
C GLY A 82 -3.22 -12.15 -13.33
N LEU A 83 -2.25 -12.82 -12.70
CA LEU A 83 -2.34 -14.12 -12.00
C LEU A 83 -2.74 -15.38 -12.78
N SER A 84 -3.26 -15.28 -14.01
CA SER A 84 -3.63 -16.47 -14.81
C SER A 84 -2.45 -17.38 -15.20
N LYS A 85 -1.20 -16.91 -15.05
CA LYS A 85 0.02 -17.68 -15.38
C LYS A 85 0.78 -18.25 -14.18
N ARG A 86 0.34 -18.04 -12.93
CA ARG A 86 1.08 -18.55 -11.75
C ARG A 86 0.71 -19.98 -11.32
N GLN A 87 -0.21 -20.67 -11.99
CA GLN A 87 -0.62 -22.04 -11.62
C GLN A 87 -0.19 -23.19 -12.54
N THR A 88 0.47 -22.98 -13.69
CA THR A 88 0.67 -24.10 -14.65
C THR A 88 2.04 -24.77 -14.66
N ASN A 89 3.04 -24.35 -13.87
CA ASN A 89 4.40 -24.94 -13.94
C ASN A 89 4.85 -25.73 -12.70
N GLY A 90 3.91 -26.25 -11.89
CA GLY A 90 4.24 -27.09 -10.72
C GLY A 90 4.25 -28.60 -10.94
N TYR A 91 3.75 -29.11 -12.07
CA TYR A 91 3.57 -30.55 -12.28
C TYR A 91 4.06 -31.01 -13.66
N LEU A 92 5.35 -30.83 -13.96
CA LEU A 92 6.00 -31.63 -14.99
C LEU A 92 7.51 -31.73 -14.76
N ASN A 93 7.92 -32.46 -13.73
CA ASN A 93 9.15 -33.26 -13.84
C ASN A 93 9.09 -34.42 -12.84
N GLY A 94 8.42 -35.49 -13.23
CA GLY A 94 8.43 -36.74 -12.51
C GLY A 94 9.79 -37.43 -12.67
N TYR A 95 10.64 -37.34 -11.65
CA TYR A 95 11.66 -38.34 -11.33
C TYR A 95 11.92 -38.28 -9.81
N ILE A 96 11.23 -39.14 -9.06
CA ILE A 96 11.62 -39.48 -7.69
C ILE A 96 12.51 -40.73 -7.79
N PRO A 97 13.79 -40.70 -7.37
CA PRO A 97 14.58 -41.92 -7.30
C PRO A 97 14.10 -42.75 -6.11
N SER A 98 13.84 -44.03 -6.38
CA SER A 98 13.40 -45.04 -5.42
C SER A 98 14.37 -45.13 -4.24
N ARG A 99 13.94 -44.65 -3.06
CA ARG A 99 14.66 -44.84 -1.81
C ARG A 99 14.58 -46.32 -1.41
N LYS A 100 15.67 -47.08 -1.62
CA LYS A 100 15.82 -48.45 -1.12
C LYS A 100 15.59 -48.46 0.39
N ARG A 101 14.57 -49.20 0.83
CA ARG A 101 14.34 -49.57 2.23
C ARG A 101 15.48 -50.50 2.67
N GLN A 102 16.30 -50.07 3.62
CA GLN A 102 17.18 -50.96 4.39
C GLN A 102 16.34 -51.61 5.50
N PRO A 103 16.53 -52.91 5.81
CA PRO A 103 15.77 -53.60 6.86
C PRO A 103 16.23 -53.17 8.25
N SER A 104 15.29 -53.25 9.19
CA SER A 104 15.47 -53.01 10.62
C SER A 104 16.39 -54.05 11.27
N GLU A 105 17.39 -53.60 12.03
CA GLU A 105 18.02 -54.42 13.07
C GLU A 105 17.70 -53.85 14.46
N SER A 106 17.01 -54.69 15.23
CA SER A 106 16.77 -54.59 16.65
C SER A 106 18.05 -54.93 17.42
N SER A 107 18.45 -54.09 18.39
CA SER A 107 19.32 -54.55 19.48
C SER A 107 19.16 -53.70 20.75
N SER A 108 18.32 -54.23 21.63
CA SER A 108 18.44 -54.33 23.09
C SER A 108 19.36 -53.38 23.88
N ARG A 109 18.72 -52.67 24.84
CA ARG A 109 19.26 -52.19 26.15
C ARG A 109 19.93 -53.34 26.92
N PRO A 110 20.90 -53.13 27.84
CA PRO A 110 20.69 -52.55 29.20
C PRO A 110 21.90 -51.68 29.68
N HIS A 111 22.02 -51.04 30.84
CA HIS A 111 21.25 -50.88 32.07
C HIS A 111 21.53 -49.45 32.58
#